data_AF-A0A1Y2IEV5-F1
#
_entry.id   AF-A0A1Y2IEV5-F1
#
_cell.length_a   1.000
_cell.length_b   1.000
_cell.length_c   1.000
_cell.angle_alpha   90.00
_cell.angle_beta   90.00
_cell.angle_gamma   90.00
#
_symmetry.space_group_name_H-M   'P 1'
#
loop_
_entity.id
_entity.type
_entity.pdbx_description
1 polymer ?
#
loop_
_entity_poly.entity_id
_entity_poly.type
_entity_poly.pdbx_seq_one_letter_code
_entity_poly.pdbx_strand_id
1 'polypeptide(L)'
;MVLHPLLACRPSTRDVDYLHRAFEREWISRGFTDAGSRLRSCIRSTARAFHLGADWMNACADVALPMASDPVYGMPYDPVYAAAVEEQNVKENTIFSAPGLVLIGVSWPWAIAFKLVRYQKHDPYDIAHMLRLGQRDGKVDWTRQVLEWWIFTKCNPMASVLCSPMQYSLTRDRMRHAIHLAFPHKYPMHARWI
;
A
#
# COMPACT_ATOMS: atom_id res chain seq x y z
N MET A 1 -2.86 -5.97 -6.03
CA MET A 1 -1.96 -5.32 -7.00
C MET A 1 -1.81 -3.85 -6.61
N VAL A 2 -0.66 -3.23 -6.87
CA VAL A 2 -0.55 -1.76 -6.89
C VAL A 2 -0.77 -1.32 -8.32
N LEU A 3 -1.69 -0.40 -8.55
CA LEU A 3 -1.97 0.13 -9.89
C LEU A 3 -0.83 1.08 -10.28
N HIS A 4 0.11 0.61 -11.09
CA HIS A 4 1.21 1.42 -11.60
C HIS A 4 1.56 1.00 -13.04
N PRO A 5 1.76 1.94 -13.99
CA PRO A 5 1.96 1.62 -15.41
C PRO A 5 3.14 0.68 -15.69
N LEU A 6 4.17 0.72 -14.83
CA LEU A 6 5.38 -0.10 -14.97
C LEU A 6 5.31 -1.43 -14.20
N LEU A 7 4.19 -1.72 -13.53
CA LEU A 7 3.97 -2.99 -12.84
C LEU A 7 2.93 -3.84 -13.59
N ALA A 8 3.41 -4.72 -14.45
CA ALA A 8 2.59 -5.80 -15.02
C ALA A 8 2.69 -7.06 -14.15
N CYS A 9 2.17 -7.02 -12.91
CA CYS A 9 2.24 -8.17 -12.02
C CYS A 9 1.06 -9.15 -12.19
N ARG A 10 -0.06 -8.72 -12.80
CA ARG A 10 -1.26 -9.54 -13.04
C ARG A 10 -2.00 -9.11 -14.31
N PRO A 11 -2.73 -10.02 -14.98
CA PRO A 11 -3.55 -9.69 -16.14
C PRO A 11 -4.78 -8.84 -15.80
N SER A 12 -5.33 -8.97 -14.58
CA SER A 12 -6.46 -8.16 -14.11
C SER A 12 -6.57 -8.14 -12.59
N THR A 13 -7.10 -7.05 -12.03
CA THR A 13 -7.67 -6.98 -10.67
C THR A 13 -9.01 -6.28 -10.78
N ARG A 14 -10.03 -6.76 -10.06
CA ARG A 14 -11.36 -6.12 -10.03
C ARG A 14 -11.70 -5.50 -8.68
N ASP A 15 -10.85 -5.75 -7.67
CA ASP A 15 -11.05 -5.29 -6.30
C ASP A 15 -10.01 -4.20 -5.98
N VAL A 16 -10.49 -3.06 -5.51
CA VAL A 16 -9.72 -1.87 -5.15
C VAL A 16 -10.04 -1.49 -3.71
N ASP A 17 -9.02 -1.51 -2.86
CA ASP A 17 -9.15 -1.00 -1.49
C ASP A 17 -8.92 0.53 -1.51
N TYR A 18 -9.72 1.28 -0.75
CA TYR A 18 -9.56 2.74 -0.62
C TYR A 18 -9.64 3.22 0.83
N LEU A 19 -9.05 4.39 1.09
CA LEU A 19 -9.01 5.03 2.41
C LEU A 19 -10.27 5.89 2.64
N HIS A 20 -11.33 5.27 3.16
CA HIS A 20 -12.61 5.93 3.36
C HIS A 20 -12.57 7.02 4.44
N ARG A 21 -11.95 6.72 5.59
CA ARG A 21 -11.83 7.64 6.73
C ARG A 21 -11.05 8.90 6.38
N ALA A 22 -10.05 8.77 5.52
CA ALA A 22 -9.24 9.88 5.04
C ALA A 22 -10.05 10.76 4.08
N PHE A 23 -10.74 10.12 3.12
CA PHE A 23 -11.63 10.80 2.19
C PHE A 23 -12.73 11.58 2.93
N GLU A 24 -13.47 10.94 3.84
CA GLU A 24 -14.52 11.62 4.61
C GLU A 24 -13.96 12.81 5.39
N ARG A 25 -12.83 12.63 6.08
CA ARG A 25 -12.20 13.71 6.88
C ARG A 25 -11.80 14.92 6.04
N GLU A 26 -11.18 14.67 4.88
CA GLU A 26 -10.77 15.74 3.97
C GLU A 26 -11.97 16.53 3.43
N TRP A 27 -13.05 15.86 3.07
CA TRP A 27 -14.22 16.53 2.53
C TRP A 27 -15.06 17.23 3.60
N ILE A 28 -15.12 16.67 4.82
CA ILE A 28 -15.73 17.34 5.97
C ILE A 28 -15.00 18.66 6.28
N SER A 29 -13.66 18.68 6.24
CA SER A 29 -12.90 19.93 6.47
C SER A 29 -13.12 20.98 5.39
N ARG A 30 -13.60 20.56 4.20
CA ARG A 30 -14.02 21.43 3.09
C ARG A 30 -15.51 21.78 3.12
N GLY A 31 -16.25 21.40 4.16
CA GLY A 31 -17.67 21.71 4.35
C GLY A 31 -18.67 20.70 3.78
N PHE A 32 -18.20 19.55 3.27
CA PHE A 32 -19.06 18.50 2.71
C PHE A 32 -19.26 17.36 3.72
N THR A 33 -20.36 17.40 4.46
CA THR A 33 -20.66 16.44 5.54
C THR A 33 -21.16 15.08 5.07
N ASP A 34 -21.62 14.96 3.83
CA ASP A 34 -22.19 13.75 3.25
C ASP A 34 -21.27 13.07 2.22
N ALA A 35 -20.02 13.53 2.07
CA ALA A 35 -19.11 13.10 1.02
C ALA A 35 -18.89 11.58 0.97
N GLY A 36 -18.66 10.91 2.10
CA GLY A 36 -18.48 9.46 2.12
C GLY A 36 -19.73 8.67 1.73
N SER A 37 -20.91 9.19 2.08
CA SER A 37 -22.19 8.61 1.61
C SER A 37 -22.34 8.73 0.09
N ARG A 38 -21.97 9.89 -0.47
CA ARG A 38 -21.94 10.13 -1.92
C ARG A 38 -20.97 9.19 -2.61
N LEU A 39 -19.74 9.06 -2.09
CA LEU A 39 -18.74 8.14 -2.64
C LEU A 39 -19.26 6.69 -2.66
N ARG A 40 -19.85 6.21 -1.55
CA ARG A 40 -20.47 4.87 -1.51
C ARG A 40 -21.60 4.71 -2.53
N SER A 41 -22.39 5.75 -2.77
CA SER A 41 -23.46 5.75 -3.78
C SER A 41 -22.88 5.69 -5.21
N CYS A 42 -21.82 6.44 -5.48
CA CYS A 42 -21.08 6.38 -6.74
C CYS A 42 -20.50 4.99 -6.97
N ILE A 43 -19.81 4.41 -5.99
CA ILE A 43 -19.24 3.05 -6.06
C ILE A 43 -20.32 2.01 -6.42
N ARG A 44 -21.48 2.06 -5.74
CA ARG A 44 -22.62 1.16 -6.03
C ARG A 44 -23.23 1.38 -7.40
N SER A 45 -23.27 2.62 -7.87
CA SER A 45 -23.83 2.96 -9.19
C SER A 45 -22.88 2.52 -10.31
N THR A 46 -21.57 2.70 -10.14
CA THR A 46 -20.53 2.17 -11.03
C THR A 46 -20.58 0.64 -11.07
N ALA A 47 -20.75 -0.03 -9.92
CA ALA A 47 -20.87 -1.49 -9.89
C ALA A 47 -22.01 -1.99 -10.78
N ARG A 48 -23.18 -1.33 -10.70
CA ARG A 48 -24.35 -1.66 -11.52
C ARG A 48 -24.12 -1.36 -13.00
N ALA A 49 -23.54 -0.20 -13.33
CA ALA A 49 -23.33 0.23 -14.72
C ALA A 49 -22.31 -0.64 -15.47
N PHE A 50 -21.30 -1.18 -14.78
CA PHE A 50 -20.20 -1.94 -15.37
C PHE A 50 -20.21 -3.42 -14.99
N HIS A 51 -21.29 -3.92 -14.40
CA HIS A 51 -21.43 -5.31 -13.94
C HIS A 51 -20.27 -5.79 -13.05
N LEU A 52 -19.84 -4.92 -12.13
CA LEU A 52 -18.81 -5.24 -11.14
C LEU A 52 -19.44 -5.90 -9.91
N GLY A 53 -18.65 -6.70 -9.19
CA GLY A 53 -19.09 -7.28 -7.91
C GLY A 53 -19.37 -6.20 -6.86
N ALA A 54 -20.17 -6.53 -5.84
CA ALA A 54 -20.52 -5.57 -4.77
C ALA A 54 -19.29 -5.03 -4.01
N ASP A 55 -18.21 -5.82 -3.94
CA ASP A 55 -16.97 -5.50 -3.22
C ASP A 55 -15.83 -5.01 -4.14
N TRP A 56 -16.15 -4.62 -5.39
CA TRP A 56 -15.15 -4.17 -6.36
C TRP A 56 -14.33 -2.97 -5.87
N MET A 57 -14.93 -2.10 -5.04
CA MET A 57 -14.24 -1.03 -4.35
C MET A 57 -14.70 -0.95 -2.90
N ASN A 58 -13.84 -1.36 -1.97
CA ASN A 58 -14.19 -1.54 -0.56
C ASN A 58 -13.21 -0.81 0.38
N ALA A 59 -13.66 -0.52 1.60
CA ALA A 59 -12.87 0.15 2.63
C ALA A 59 -12.67 -0.73 3.87
N CYS A 60 -12.86 -2.05 3.75
CA CYS A 60 -12.73 -2.95 4.89
C CYS A 60 -11.32 -2.93 5.47
N ALA A 61 -10.30 -2.80 4.61
CA ALA A 61 -8.92 -2.67 5.04
C ALA A 61 -8.68 -1.40 5.87
N ASP A 62 -9.32 -0.28 5.52
CA ASP A 62 -9.13 1.05 6.12
C ASP A 62 -9.43 1.09 7.63
N VAL A 63 -10.41 0.31 8.08
CA VAL A 63 -10.79 0.21 9.50
C VAL A 63 -9.67 -0.38 10.35
N ALA A 64 -8.87 -1.29 9.79
CA ALA A 64 -7.79 -1.97 10.51
C ALA A 64 -6.43 -1.24 10.42
N LEU A 65 -6.33 -0.15 9.67
CA LEU A 65 -5.07 0.56 9.48
C LEU A 65 -4.70 1.37 10.72
N PRO A 66 -3.42 1.41 11.11
CA PRO A 66 -3.00 2.20 12.27
C PRO A 66 -3.26 3.68 12.05
N MET A 67 -3.62 4.37 13.13
CA MET A 67 -3.54 5.82 13.24
C MET A 67 -2.22 6.18 13.90
N ALA A 68 -1.65 7.32 13.54
CA ALA A 68 -0.43 7.84 14.14
C ALA A 68 -0.74 9.14 14.90
N SER A 69 0.11 9.49 15.86
CA SER A 69 0.07 10.79 16.52
C SER A 69 1.17 11.67 15.97
N ASP A 70 0.83 12.92 15.67
CA ASP A 70 1.81 13.92 15.31
C ASP A 70 2.80 14.14 16.48
N PRO A 71 4.11 14.13 16.25
CA PRO A 71 5.09 14.23 17.32
C PRO A 71 5.15 15.62 17.98
N VAL A 72 4.63 16.67 17.32
CA VAL A 72 4.69 18.05 17.82
C VAL A 72 3.47 18.36 18.70
N TYR A 73 2.27 18.01 18.23
CA TYR A 73 1.00 18.37 18.83
C TYR A 73 0.24 17.19 19.43
N GLY A 74 0.72 15.95 19.24
CA GLY A 74 0.06 14.73 19.70
C GLY A 74 -1.23 14.38 18.94
N MET A 75 -1.58 15.15 17.91
CA MET A 75 -2.86 15.03 17.22
C MET A 75 -2.91 13.79 16.34
N PRO A 76 -4.03 13.03 16.33
CA PRO A 76 -4.14 11.82 15.54
C PRO A 76 -4.27 12.16 14.05
N TYR A 77 -3.45 11.53 13.21
CA TYR A 77 -3.49 11.63 11.76
C TYR A 77 -3.46 10.25 11.09
N ASP A 78 -3.92 10.21 9.84
CA ASP A 78 -3.84 9.01 9.03
C ASP A 78 -2.48 8.98 8.31
N PRO A 79 -1.56 8.07 8.69
CA PRO A 79 -0.21 8.07 8.14
C PRO A 79 -0.15 7.49 6.72
N VAL A 80 -1.17 6.73 6.32
CA VAL A 80 -1.27 6.15 4.97
C VAL A 80 -1.70 7.25 4.01
N TYR A 81 -2.71 8.02 4.41
CA TYR A 81 -3.15 9.20 3.65
C TYR A 81 -2.02 10.23 3.56
N ALA A 82 -1.38 10.59 4.67
CA ALA A 82 -0.28 11.55 4.69
C ALA A 82 0.83 11.15 3.70
N ALA A 83 1.26 9.90 3.72
CA ALA A 83 2.27 9.38 2.80
C ALA A 83 1.77 9.29 1.34
N ALA A 84 0.47 9.08 1.12
CA ALA A 84 -0.10 9.03 -0.22
C ALA A 84 -0.17 10.41 -0.89
N VAL A 85 -0.41 11.48 -0.11
CA VAL A 85 -0.51 12.85 -0.62
C VAL A 85 0.80 13.64 -0.59
N GLU A 86 1.91 13.02 -0.19
CA GLU A 86 3.25 13.60 -0.37
C GLU A 86 3.50 13.95 -1.84
N GLU A 87 4.07 15.12 -2.12
CA GLU A 87 4.25 15.66 -3.47
C GLU A 87 4.91 14.66 -4.42
N GLN A 88 5.98 13.99 -3.95
CA GLN A 88 6.68 12.98 -4.74
C GLN A 88 5.78 11.78 -5.07
N ASN A 89 4.98 11.31 -4.11
CA ASN A 89 4.08 10.20 -4.33
C ASN A 89 2.94 10.58 -5.28
N VAL A 90 2.39 11.79 -5.16
CA VAL A 90 1.38 12.30 -6.09
C VAL A 90 1.93 12.32 -7.52
N LYS A 91 3.16 12.79 -7.70
CA LYS A 91 3.82 12.83 -9.01
C LYS A 91 4.03 11.45 -9.61
N GLU A 92 4.45 10.48 -8.81
CA GLU A 92 4.82 9.13 -9.29
C GLU A 92 3.62 8.17 -9.39
N ASN A 93 2.66 8.28 -8.46
CA ASN A 93 1.62 7.29 -8.24
C ASN A 93 0.20 7.83 -8.47
N THR A 94 0.04 8.96 -9.17
CA THR A 94 -1.29 9.34 -9.70
C THR A 94 -1.71 8.35 -10.78
N ILE A 95 -2.81 7.65 -10.53
CA ILE A 95 -3.40 6.64 -11.42
C ILE A 95 -4.36 7.30 -12.42
N PHE A 96 -5.08 8.32 -11.96
CA PHE A 96 -6.10 9.02 -12.74
C PHE A 96 -6.26 10.45 -12.24
N SER A 97 -6.52 11.37 -13.15
CA SER A 97 -6.81 12.77 -12.83
C SER A 97 -7.90 13.32 -13.77
N ALA A 98 -8.89 13.99 -13.18
CA ALA A 98 -9.95 14.71 -13.85
C ALA A 98 -10.42 15.90 -12.98
N PRO A 99 -11.17 16.87 -13.52
CA PRO A 99 -11.74 17.95 -12.71
C PRO A 99 -12.55 17.39 -11.53
N GLY A 100 -12.11 17.72 -10.31
CA GLY A 100 -12.76 17.29 -9.06
C GLY A 100 -12.45 15.87 -8.59
N LEU A 101 -11.60 15.10 -9.29
CA LEU A 101 -11.22 13.75 -8.87
C LEU A 101 -9.76 13.42 -9.23
N VAL A 102 -8.98 13.02 -8.23
CA VAL A 102 -7.65 12.45 -8.43
C VAL A 102 -7.61 11.10 -7.71
N LEU A 103 -7.14 10.06 -8.40
CA LEU A 103 -6.88 8.75 -7.81
C LEU A 103 -5.38 8.60 -7.63
N ILE A 104 -4.94 8.50 -6.39
CA ILE A 104 -3.53 8.39 -6.02
C ILE A 104 -3.32 7.02 -5.37
N GLY A 105 -2.34 6.27 -5.86
CA GLY A 105 -1.90 5.04 -5.22
C GLY A 105 -1.20 5.33 -3.89
N VAL A 106 -1.37 4.45 -2.92
CA VAL A 106 -0.56 4.50 -1.68
C VAL A 106 0.93 4.41 -2.03
N SER A 107 1.78 5.01 -1.22
CA SER A 107 3.21 4.97 -1.49
C SER A 107 3.79 3.56 -1.44
N TRP A 108 4.89 3.36 -2.18
CA TRP A 108 5.52 2.05 -2.31
C TRP A 108 5.83 1.35 -0.98
N PRO A 109 6.38 2.02 0.05
CA PRO A 109 6.61 1.39 1.34
C PRO A 109 5.32 0.84 1.96
N TRP A 110 4.23 1.61 1.94
CA TRP A 110 2.94 1.21 2.50
C TRP A 110 2.32 0.05 1.73
N ALA A 111 2.40 0.08 0.39
CA ALA A 111 1.96 -1.03 -0.43
C ALA A 111 2.71 -2.34 -0.12
N ILE A 112 4.04 -2.29 0.09
CA ILE A 112 4.80 -3.48 0.48
C ILE A 112 4.44 -3.90 1.91
N ALA A 113 4.35 -2.96 2.85
CA ALA A 113 4.02 -3.24 4.25
C ALA A 113 2.68 -3.98 4.39
N PHE A 114 1.62 -3.51 3.74
CA PHE A 114 0.31 -4.19 3.75
C PHE A 114 0.38 -5.60 3.20
N LYS A 115 1.14 -5.79 2.11
CA LYS A 115 1.34 -7.10 1.50
C LYS A 115 2.19 -8.04 2.35
N LEU A 116 3.15 -7.51 3.12
CA LEU A 116 3.94 -8.31 4.05
C LEU A 116 3.12 -8.78 5.26
N VAL A 117 2.17 -7.97 5.74
CA VAL A 117 1.27 -8.37 6.83
C VAL A 117 0.36 -9.51 6.39
N ARG A 118 -0.31 -9.35 5.23
CA ARG A 118 -1.23 -10.37 4.71
C ARG A 118 -0.49 -11.59 4.17
N TYR A 119 0.46 -11.35 3.26
CA TYR A 119 1.32 -12.32 2.58
C TYR A 119 0.59 -13.57 2.07
N GLN A 120 -0.49 -13.36 1.31
CA GLN A 120 -1.32 -14.45 0.79
C GLN A 120 -1.51 -14.35 -0.72
N LYS A 121 -1.84 -15.49 -1.34
CA LYS A 121 -2.16 -15.62 -2.76
C LYS A 121 -1.03 -15.05 -3.65
N HIS A 122 -1.22 -13.85 -4.17
CA HIS A 122 -0.33 -13.18 -5.10
C HIS A 122 0.55 -12.10 -4.45
N ASP A 123 0.40 -11.83 -3.14
CA ASP A 123 1.20 -10.83 -2.45
C ASP A 123 2.72 -11.04 -2.57
N PRO A 124 3.28 -12.27 -2.47
CA PRO A 124 4.72 -12.48 -2.62
C PRO A 124 5.23 -12.02 -3.99
N TYR A 125 4.48 -12.32 -5.06
CA TYR A 125 4.82 -11.94 -6.42
C TYR A 125 4.62 -10.43 -6.67
N ASP A 126 3.54 -9.84 -6.16
CA ASP A 126 3.34 -8.39 -6.22
C ASP A 126 4.52 -7.66 -5.59
N ILE A 127 4.95 -8.07 -4.38
CA ILE A 127 6.13 -7.50 -3.71
C ILE A 127 7.37 -7.69 -4.59
N ALA A 128 7.59 -8.90 -5.11
CA ALA A 128 8.75 -9.17 -5.96
C ALA A 128 8.81 -8.26 -7.20
N HIS A 129 7.67 -8.02 -7.87
CA HIS A 129 7.60 -7.08 -8.99
C HIS A 129 7.90 -5.63 -8.57
N MET A 130 7.42 -5.20 -7.40
CA MET A 130 7.73 -3.88 -6.84
C MET A 130 9.23 -3.74 -6.53
N LEU A 131 9.87 -4.78 -5.98
CA LEU A 131 11.30 -4.77 -5.70
C LEU A 131 12.13 -4.71 -7.00
N ARG A 132 11.75 -5.47 -8.03
CA ARG A 132 12.40 -5.38 -9.36
C ARG A 132 12.29 -3.98 -9.94
N LEU A 133 11.12 -3.34 -9.82
CA LEU A 133 10.92 -1.97 -10.26
C LEU A 133 11.84 -1.00 -9.50
N GLY A 134 11.91 -1.11 -8.16
CA GLY A 134 12.80 -0.29 -7.34
C GLY A 134 14.29 -0.50 -7.64
N GLN A 135 14.71 -1.72 -7.99
CA GLN A 135 16.08 -2.00 -8.43
C GLN A 135 16.38 -1.39 -9.81
N ARG A 136 15.41 -1.41 -10.74
CA ARG A 136 15.57 -0.87 -12.09
C ARG A 136 15.62 0.66 -12.10
N ASP A 137 14.66 1.30 -11.45
CA ASP A 137 14.45 2.75 -11.56
C ASP A 137 15.16 3.51 -10.43
N GLY A 138 15.16 2.94 -9.22
CA GLY A 138 15.82 3.53 -8.06
C GLY A 138 17.25 3.02 -7.80
N LYS A 139 17.72 2.05 -8.58
CA LYS A 139 19.04 1.39 -8.38
C LYS A 139 19.24 0.83 -6.96
N VAL A 140 18.15 0.48 -6.28
CA VAL A 140 18.18 0.01 -4.89
C VAL A 140 18.67 -1.43 -4.85
N ASP A 141 19.74 -1.70 -4.11
CA ASP A 141 20.17 -3.07 -3.81
C ASP A 141 19.37 -3.66 -2.65
N TRP A 142 18.37 -4.48 -2.99
CA TRP A 142 17.45 -5.05 -2.01
C TRP A 142 18.06 -6.22 -1.24
N THR A 143 18.50 -5.92 -0.03
CA THR A 143 18.70 -6.92 1.03
C THR A 143 17.54 -6.91 2.02
N ARG A 144 17.42 -7.96 2.85
CA ARG A 144 16.41 -7.99 3.92
C ARG A 144 16.58 -6.80 4.86
N GLN A 145 17.81 -6.45 5.23
CA GLN A 145 18.16 -5.30 6.06
C GLN A 145 17.68 -3.99 5.44
N VAL A 146 17.96 -3.78 4.15
CA VAL A 146 17.58 -2.55 3.43
C VAL A 146 16.06 -2.43 3.33
N LEU A 147 15.37 -3.52 2.97
CA LEU A 147 13.91 -3.54 2.89
C LEU A 147 13.25 -3.30 4.26
N GLU A 148 13.76 -3.98 5.29
CA GLU A 148 13.30 -3.83 6.67
C GLU A 148 13.48 -2.40 7.17
N TRP A 149 14.68 -1.83 7.04
CA TRP A 149 14.97 -0.46 7.41
C TRP A 149 14.08 0.54 6.66
N TRP A 150 13.92 0.36 5.35
CA TRP A 150 13.12 1.24 4.51
C TRP A 150 11.64 1.25 4.94
N ILE A 151 11.07 0.06 5.21
CA ILE A 151 9.70 -0.07 5.70
C ILE A 151 9.54 0.55 7.08
N PHE A 152 10.44 0.30 8.04
CA PHE A 152 10.30 0.89 9.38
C PHE A 152 10.51 2.40 9.41
N THR A 153 11.34 2.91 8.51
CA THR A 153 11.54 4.36 8.37
C THR A 153 10.31 5.03 7.76
N LYS A 154 9.69 4.43 6.74
CA LYS A 154 8.57 5.04 5.99
C LYS A 154 7.18 4.67 6.50
N CYS A 155 7.05 3.55 7.20
CA CYS A 155 5.81 3.02 7.74
C CYS A 155 5.95 2.76 9.24
N ASN A 156 6.57 3.68 9.98
CA ASN A 156 6.80 3.54 11.43
C ASN A 156 5.55 3.08 12.21
N PRO A 157 4.32 3.56 11.93
CA PRO A 157 3.12 3.10 12.63
C PRO A 157 2.80 1.60 12.43
N MET A 158 3.37 0.96 11.41
CA MET A 158 3.27 -0.50 11.19
C MET A 158 4.28 -1.30 12.01
N ALA A 159 5.24 -0.67 12.69
CA ALA A 159 6.28 -1.37 13.43
C ALA A 159 5.71 -2.31 14.50
N SER A 160 4.64 -1.92 15.21
CA SER A 160 3.98 -2.78 16.19
C SER A 160 3.37 -4.04 15.56
N VAL A 161 2.88 -3.94 14.32
CA VAL A 161 2.27 -5.06 13.58
C VAL A 161 3.36 -5.98 13.01
N LEU A 162 4.35 -5.38 12.34
CA LEU A 162 5.44 -6.10 11.65
C LEU A 162 6.49 -6.67 12.61
N CYS A 163 6.68 -6.05 13.78
CA CYS A 163 7.66 -6.44 14.80
C CYS A 163 7.06 -7.05 16.06
N SER A 164 5.78 -7.45 16.05
CA SER A 164 5.27 -8.23 17.20
C SER A 164 6.13 -9.48 17.38
N PRO A 165 6.42 -9.94 18.62
CA PRO A 165 7.39 -11.01 18.86
C PRO A 165 7.14 -12.29 18.05
N MET A 166 5.87 -12.60 17.77
CA MET A 166 5.48 -13.75 16.93
C MET A 166 5.58 -13.48 15.43
N GLN A 167 5.45 -12.23 14.98
CA GLN A 167 5.46 -11.87 13.56
C GLN A 167 6.83 -11.45 13.07
N TYR A 168 7.78 -11.13 13.95
CA TYR A 168 9.03 -10.52 13.54
C TYR A 168 9.91 -11.45 12.69
N SER A 169 10.12 -12.69 13.15
CA SER A 169 10.84 -13.72 12.37
C SER A 169 10.11 -14.03 11.07
N LEU A 170 8.79 -14.23 11.14
CA LEU A 170 7.95 -14.53 9.99
C LEU A 170 7.98 -13.41 8.93
N THR A 171 7.92 -12.16 9.35
CA THR A 171 7.98 -10.99 8.46
C THR A 171 9.34 -10.94 7.76
N ARG A 172 10.43 -11.20 8.47
CA ARG A 172 11.78 -11.28 7.87
C ARG A 172 11.89 -12.42 6.87
N ASP A 173 11.28 -13.57 7.14
CA ASP A 173 11.26 -14.69 6.19
C ASP A 173 10.43 -14.36 4.94
N ARG A 174 9.31 -13.67 5.10
CA ARG A 174 8.50 -13.13 3.99
C ARG A 174 9.28 -12.13 3.13
N MET A 175 10.08 -11.26 3.76
CA MET A 175 10.99 -10.34 3.05
C MET A 175 12.03 -11.10 2.25
N ARG A 176 12.73 -12.07 2.87
CA ARG A 176 13.74 -12.91 2.18
C ARG A 176 13.12 -13.65 1.00
N HIS A 177 11.96 -14.26 1.19
CA HIS A 177 11.26 -14.98 0.13
C HIS A 177 10.87 -14.03 -1.02
N ALA A 178 10.32 -12.85 -0.74
CA ALA A 178 9.96 -11.90 -1.79
C ALA A 178 11.20 -11.38 -2.55
N ILE A 179 12.33 -11.15 -1.86
CA ILE A 179 13.62 -10.79 -2.47
C ILE A 179 14.14 -11.93 -3.36
N HIS A 180 14.06 -13.19 -2.88
CA HIS A 180 14.42 -14.36 -3.68
C HIS A 180 13.57 -14.45 -4.96
N LEU A 181 12.25 -14.27 -4.85
CA LEU A 181 11.37 -14.24 -6.01
C LEU A 181 11.75 -13.11 -6.98
N ALA A 182 12.15 -11.95 -6.48
CA ALA A 182 12.58 -10.83 -7.29
C ALA A 182 13.91 -11.11 -8.02
N PHE A 183 14.89 -11.70 -7.32
CA PHE A 183 16.27 -11.88 -7.77
C PHE A 183 16.82 -13.28 -7.44
N PRO A 184 16.32 -14.34 -8.08
CA PRO A 184 16.60 -15.73 -7.68
C PRO A 184 18.07 -16.11 -7.79
N HIS A 185 18.78 -15.54 -8.78
CA HIS A 185 20.22 -15.79 -8.98
C HIS A 185 21.11 -15.06 -7.98
N LYS A 186 20.66 -13.91 -7.45
CA LYS A 186 21.42 -13.11 -6.48
C LYS A 186 21.25 -13.64 -5.05
N TYR A 187 20.07 -14.18 -4.73
CA TYR A 187 19.73 -14.65 -3.38
C TYR A 187 19.11 -16.06 -3.38
N PRO A 188 19.87 -17.14 -3.58
CA PRO A 188 19.36 -18.51 -3.44
C PRO A 188 18.77 -18.81 -2.05
N MET A 189 17.65 -19.54 -2.01
CA MET A 189 16.90 -19.91 -0.79
C MET A 189 17.71 -20.69 0.25
N HIS A 190 18.73 -21.44 -0.18
CA HIS A 190 19.54 -22.30 0.69
C HIS A 190 20.82 -21.64 1.23
N ALA A 191 21.13 -20.42 0.79
CA ALA A 191 22.21 -19.65 1.39
C ALA A 191 21.68 -19.01 2.68
N ARG A 192 22.30 -19.30 3.82
CA ARG A 192 21.97 -18.65 5.10
C ARG A 192 22.33 -17.16 4.99
N TRP A 193 21.37 -16.32 4.63
CA TRP A 193 21.56 -14.87 4.56
C TRP A 193 21.44 -14.27 5.97
N ILE A 194 22.60 -13.83 6.48
CA ILE A 194 22.85 -13.16 7.77
C ILE A 194 21.89 -11.96 7.95
#